data_AF-A0A1G8AVA1-F1
#
_entry.id   AF-A0A1G8AVA1-F1
#
_cell.length_a   1.000
_cell.length_b   1.000
_cell.length_c   1.000
_cell.angle_alpha   90.00
_cell.angle_beta   90.00
_cell.angle_gamma   90.00
#
_symmetry.space_group_name_H-M   'P 1'
#
loop_
_entity.id
_entity.type
_entity.pdbx_description
1 polymer ?
#
loop_
_entity_poly.entity_id
_entity_poly.type
_entity_poly.pdbx_seq_one_letter_code
_entity_poly.pdbx_strand_id
1 'polypeptide(L)'
;MILLTIILLIGLANSIQHKHAILRNFPVLGYFRYLFKMIAPEIQQYFIERSTDGKPFSRNERSLIYQRAKNIDSTTPFGTQLNLNDTHYEGIKHSIFPPVVNEELLRITIGGKNCLQPYSASLLNISAMSFGSLSENAIMALNKGALKGNFYHNTGEGGLTEFHQQGGDVTWQIGTGYFGCRDDRGGFDGVNLLKKQIYQK
;
A
#
# COMPACT_ATOMS: atom_id res chain seq x y z
N MET A 1 46.75 -5.86 -37.49
CA MET A 1 46.18 -6.63 -38.63
C MET A 1 45.23 -7.74 -38.18
N ILE A 2 45.61 -8.60 -37.24
CA ILE A 2 44.80 -9.74 -36.76
C ILE A 2 43.36 -9.34 -36.37
N LEU A 3 43.19 -8.25 -35.61
CA LEU A 3 41.87 -7.75 -35.20
C LEU A 3 40.97 -7.37 -36.39
N LEU A 4 41.53 -6.67 -37.38
CA LEU A 4 40.81 -6.28 -38.61
C LEU A 4 40.39 -7.50 -39.42
N THR A 5 41.26 -8.52 -39.50
CA THR A 5 40.96 -9.78 -40.17
C THR A 5 39.82 -10.53 -39.48
N ILE A 6 39.81 -10.57 -38.15
CA ILE A 6 38.73 -11.20 -37.37
C ILE A 6 37.40 -10.47 -37.59
N ILE A 7 37.39 -9.14 -37.52
CA ILE A 7 36.19 -8.33 -37.76
C ILE A 7 35.65 -8.54 -39.18
N LEU A 8 36.54 -8.63 -40.18
CA LEU A 8 36.18 -8.89 -41.56
C LEU A 8 35.54 -10.28 -41.73
N LEU A 9 36.12 -11.32 -41.12
CA LEU A 9 35.57 -12.69 -41.16
C LEU A 9 34.19 -12.76 -40.50
N ILE A 10 34.03 -12.12 -39.35
CA ILE A 10 32.73 -12.02 -38.65
C ILE A 10 31.72 -11.28 -39.52
N GLY A 11 32.12 -10.18 -40.16
CA GLY A 11 31.28 -9.43 -41.07
C GLY A 11 30.83 -10.27 -42.27
N LEU A 12 31.74 -11.00 -42.91
CA LEU A 12 31.39 -11.89 -44.03
C LEU A 12 30.44 -13.00 -43.61
N ALA A 13 30.71 -13.67 -42.49
CA ALA A 13 29.84 -14.72 -41.95
C ALA A 13 28.43 -14.18 -41.67
N ASN A 14 28.33 -12.99 -41.09
CA ASN A 14 27.05 -12.34 -40.76
C ASN A 14 26.28 -11.85 -41.99
N SER A 15 26.96 -11.46 -43.08
CA SER A 15 26.34 -11.10 -44.35
C SER A 15 25.70 -12.29 -45.07
N ILE A 16 26.26 -13.51 -44.89
CA ILE A 16 25.81 -14.71 -45.60
C ILE A 16 24.68 -15.43 -44.85
N GLN A 17 24.66 -15.36 -43.50
CA GLN A 17 23.62 -16.02 -42.73
C GLN A 17 22.22 -15.41 -42.94
N HIS A 18 21.18 -16.25 -42.95
CA HIS A 18 19.79 -15.84 -43.19
C HIS A 18 18.92 -15.73 -41.93
N LYS A 19 19.45 -16.06 -40.74
CA LYS A 19 18.70 -16.17 -39.48
C LYS A 19 18.45 -14.82 -38.80
N HIS A 20 19.43 -13.92 -38.81
CA HIS A 20 19.38 -12.63 -38.13
C HIS A 20 19.44 -11.48 -39.13
N ALA A 21 18.28 -10.91 -39.47
CA ALA A 21 18.17 -9.84 -40.45
C ALA A 21 19.01 -8.59 -40.12
N ILE A 22 19.13 -8.24 -38.84
CA ILE A 22 19.90 -7.06 -38.40
C ILE A 22 21.41 -7.29 -38.59
N LEU A 23 21.93 -8.46 -38.19
CA LEU A 23 23.33 -8.81 -38.42
C LEU A 23 23.60 -9.00 -39.91
N ARG A 24 22.62 -9.37 -40.74
CA ARG A 24 22.83 -9.43 -42.19
C ARG A 24 22.99 -8.06 -42.83
N ASN A 25 22.16 -7.09 -42.44
CA ASN A 25 22.19 -5.73 -42.99
C ASN A 25 23.32 -4.88 -42.38
N PHE A 26 23.73 -5.17 -41.14
CA PHE A 26 24.81 -4.49 -40.42
C PHE A 26 25.75 -5.52 -39.75
N PRO A 27 26.65 -6.17 -40.52
CA PRO A 27 27.39 -7.37 -40.11
C PRO A 27 28.30 -7.27 -38.90
N VAL A 28 28.75 -6.04 -38.60
CA VAL A 28 29.59 -5.76 -37.43
C VAL A 28 28.84 -4.83 -36.48
N LEU A 29 28.23 -3.76 -37.01
CA LEU A 29 27.55 -2.74 -36.20
C LEU A 29 26.28 -3.27 -35.50
N GLY A 30 25.65 -4.32 -36.04
CA GLY A 30 24.45 -4.92 -35.43
C GLY A 30 24.68 -5.48 -34.03
N TYR A 31 25.92 -5.88 -33.68
CA TYR A 31 26.25 -6.33 -32.34
C TYR A 31 26.08 -5.22 -31.29
N PHE A 32 26.36 -3.97 -31.64
CA PHE A 32 26.14 -2.84 -30.72
C PHE A 32 24.68 -2.70 -30.32
N ARG A 33 23.73 -2.97 -31.22
CA ARG A 33 22.31 -2.96 -30.88
C ARG A 33 22.00 -3.97 -29.78
N TYR A 34 22.53 -5.19 -29.86
CA TYR A 34 22.29 -6.22 -28.85
C TYR A 34 23.00 -5.90 -27.54
N LEU A 35 24.22 -5.37 -27.61
CA LEU A 35 24.95 -4.87 -26.45
C LEU A 35 24.15 -3.78 -25.72
N PHE A 36 23.68 -2.76 -26.44
CA PHE A 36 22.87 -1.70 -25.84
C PHE A 36 21.52 -2.20 -25.35
N LYS A 37 20.90 -3.16 -26.03
CA LYS A 37 19.66 -3.78 -25.55
C LYS A 37 19.89 -4.54 -24.23
N MET A 38 21.04 -5.18 -24.06
CA MET A 38 21.40 -5.88 -22.84
C MET A 38 21.61 -4.92 -21.66
N ILE A 39 22.20 -3.75 -21.89
CA ILE A 39 22.50 -2.74 -20.86
C ILE A 39 21.34 -1.73 -20.66
N ALA A 40 20.36 -1.74 -21.56
CA ALA A 40 19.23 -0.80 -21.53
C ALA A 40 18.43 -0.84 -20.22
N PRO A 41 18.13 -2.00 -19.60
CA PRO A 41 17.40 -2.04 -18.34
C PRO A 41 18.12 -1.31 -17.20
N GLU A 42 19.44 -1.48 -17.09
CA GLU A 42 20.26 -0.83 -16.07
C GLU A 42 20.34 0.67 -16.32
N ILE A 43 20.55 1.09 -17.58
CA ILE A 43 20.53 2.51 -17.93
C ILE A 43 19.18 3.14 -17.58
N GLN A 44 18.09 2.44 -17.94
CA GLN A 44 16.74 2.88 -17.63
C GLN A 44 16.55 3.06 -16.13
N GLN A 45 16.95 2.06 -15.33
CA GLN A 45 16.76 2.08 -13.88
C GLN A 45 17.60 3.16 -13.16
N TYR A 46 18.86 3.36 -13.56
CA TYR A 46 19.79 4.22 -12.80
C TYR A 46 19.82 5.66 -13.30
N PHE A 47 19.66 5.89 -14.60
CA PHE A 47 19.83 7.21 -15.21
C PHE A 47 18.53 7.84 -15.70
N ILE A 48 17.52 7.05 -16.09
CA ILE A 48 16.30 7.55 -16.73
C ILE A 48 15.10 7.55 -15.78
N GLU A 49 14.94 6.49 -14.98
CA GLU A 49 13.81 6.32 -14.07
C GLU A 49 13.77 7.45 -13.04
N ARG A 50 12.65 8.15 -12.98
CA ARG A 50 12.39 9.15 -11.94
C ARG A 50 12.16 8.46 -10.61
N SER A 51 12.30 9.24 -9.55
CA SER A 51 12.09 8.79 -8.17
C SER A 51 10.75 8.06 -7.93
N THR A 52 9.71 8.37 -8.71
CA THR A 52 8.32 7.92 -8.54
C THR A 52 7.84 6.89 -9.57
N ASP A 53 8.56 6.63 -10.65
CA ASP A 53 7.99 6.04 -11.88
C ASP A 53 8.30 4.53 -12.07
N GLY A 54 9.09 3.93 -11.17
CA GLY A 54 9.48 2.52 -11.25
C GLY A 54 8.34 1.53 -10.99
N LYS A 55 8.43 0.35 -11.62
CA LYS A 55 7.50 -0.79 -11.44
C LYS A 55 8.28 -2.08 -11.13
N PRO A 56 7.78 -2.95 -10.24
CA PRO A 56 6.60 -2.77 -9.38
C PRO A 56 6.81 -1.74 -8.27
N PHE A 57 8.07 -1.41 -7.96
CA PHE A 57 8.45 -0.44 -6.95
C PHE A 57 9.26 0.70 -7.58
N SER A 58 8.93 1.92 -7.16
CA SER A 58 9.65 3.14 -7.49
C SER A 58 11.05 3.16 -6.88
N ARG A 59 11.93 4.02 -7.40
CA ARG A 59 13.25 4.27 -6.81
C ARG A 59 13.16 4.77 -5.36
N ASN A 60 12.17 5.60 -5.01
CA ASN A 60 11.96 6.06 -3.63
C ASN A 60 11.66 4.90 -2.69
N GLU A 61 10.74 3.99 -3.06
CA GLU A 61 10.41 2.81 -2.25
C GLU A 61 11.62 1.89 -2.06
N ARG A 62 12.37 1.63 -3.13
CA ARG A 62 13.60 0.82 -3.05
C ARG A 62 14.65 1.47 -2.13
N SER A 63 14.84 2.78 -2.24
CA SER A 63 15.78 3.52 -1.39
C SER A 63 15.38 3.46 0.08
N LEU A 64 14.09 3.64 0.37
CA LEU A 64 13.53 3.54 1.72
C LEU A 64 13.79 2.16 2.33
N ILE A 65 13.54 1.10 1.56
CA ILE A 65 13.80 -0.28 2.01
C ILE A 65 15.28 -0.48 2.30
N TYR A 66 16.18 -0.05 1.40
CA TYR A 66 17.62 -0.19 1.61
C TYR A 66 18.14 0.60 2.81
N GLN A 67 17.62 1.80 3.05
CA GLN A 67 17.98 2.60 4.21
C GLN A 67 17.57 1.90 5.51
N ARG A 68 16.32 1.44 5.59
CA ARG A 68 15.82 0.69 6.75
C ARG A 68 16.56 -0.61 6.99
N ALA A 69 16.84 -1.37 5.93
CA ALA A 69 17.59 -2.62 6.03
C ALA A 69 19.03 -2.41 6.54
N LYS A 70 19.62 -1.24 6.27
CA LYS A 70 20.95 -0.86 6.76
C LYS A 70 20.92 -0.13 8.10
N ASN A 71 19.76 0.00 8.73
CA ASN A 71 19.56 0.77 9.96
C ASN A 71 20.14 2.20 9.88
N ILE A 72 20.04 2.83 8.72
CA ILE A 72 20.39 4.24 8.52
C ILE A 72 19.12 5.08 8.52
N ASP A 73 19.24 6.35 8.90
CA ASP A 73 18.11 7.27 8.93
C ASP A 73 17.42 7.30 7.56
N SER A 74 16.12 7.04 7.58
CA SER A 74 15.27 6.96 6.40
C SER A 74 14.31 8.14 6.30
N THR A 75 14.60 9.23 7.02
CA THR A 75 13.78 10.44 7.02
C THR A 75 13.92 11.15 5.68
N THR A 76 12.78 11.42 5.04
CA THR A 76 12.71 12.18 3.79
C THR A 76 12.04 13.52 4.07
N PRO A 77 12.53 14.65 3.51
CA PRO A 77 11.89 15.94 3.67
C PRO A 77 10.42 15.92 3.24
N PHE A 78 9.59 16.68 3.96
CA PHE A 78 8.19 16.84 3.63
C PHE A 78 8.02 17.58 2.30
N GLY A 79 7.33 16.95 1.34
CA GLY A 79 7.10 17.51 0.02
C GLY A 79 6.61 16.44 -0.96
N THR A 80 5.88 16.85 -1.99
CA THR A 80 5.44 15.94 -3.06
C THR A 80 6.38 16.03 -4.25
N GLN A 81 6.82 14.88 -4.74
CA GLN A 81 7.52 14.76 -6.04
C GLN A 81 6.55 14.41 -7.17
N LEU A 82 5.27 14.19 -6.84
CA LEU A 82 4.23 13.87 -7.81
C LEU A 82 3.81 15.12 -8.57
N ASN A 83 3.52 14.95 -9.85
CA ASN A 83 2.91 16.00 -10.65
C ASN A 83 1.43 16.16 -10.29
N LEU A 84 1.10 17.17 -9.48
CA LEU A 84 -0.25 17.44 -9.01
C LEU A 84 -1.25 17.84 -10.12
N ASN A 85 -0.71 18.23 -11.28
CA ASN A 85 -1.49 18.61 -12.46
C ASN A 85 -1.66 17.45 -13.43
N ASP A 86 -1.13 16.27 -13.13
CA ASP A 86 -1.41 15.08 -13.92
C ASP A 86 -2.90 14.74 -13.83
N THR A 87 -3.51 14.34 -14.95
CA THR A 87 -4.92 13.94 -14.99
C THR A 87 -5.22 12.72 -14.12
N HIS A 88 -4.21 11.90 -13.83
CA HIS A 88 -4.32 10.73 -12.96
C HIS A 88 -3.95 11.03 -11.51
N TYR A 89 -3.58 12.27 -11.18
CA TYR A 89 -3.30 12.64 -9.80
C TYR A 89 -4.62 12.77 -9.02
N GLU A 90 -4.84 11.84 -8.10
CA GLU A 90 -5.97 11.86 -7.19
C GLU A 90 -5.59 12.62 -5.91
N GLY A 91 -6.37 13.63 -5.55
CA GLY A 91 -6.13 14.40 -4.34
C GLY A 91 -7.32 15.28 -3.96
N ILE A 92 -7.42 15.58 -2.66
CA ILE A 92 -8.44 16.47 -2.13
C ILE A 92 -7.96 17.92 -2.33
N LYS A 93 -8.73 18.70 -3.09
CA LYS A 93 -8.46 20.14 -3.30
C LYS A 93 -9.37 20.98 -2.43
N HIS A 94 -8.84 22.07 -1.91
CA HIS A 94 -9.66 23.06 -1.20
C HIS A 94 -10.67 23.67 -2.18
N SER A 95 -11.94 23.79 -1.76
CA SER A 95 -12.96 24.53 -2.49
C SER A 95 -13.14 25.92 -1.89
N ILE A 96 -13.00 26.94 -2.73
CA ILE A 96 -13.29 28.34 -2.36
C ILE A 96 -14.80 28.65 -2.36
N PHE A 97 -15.62 27.75 -2.90
CA PHE A 97 -17.08 27.82 -2.89
C PHE A 97 -17.61 26.56 -2.19
N PRO A 98 -17.67 26.55 -0.85
CA PRO A 98 -18.16 25.39 -0.13
C PRO A 98 -19.65 25.17 -0.48
N PRO A 99 -20.05 23.97 -0.91
CA PRO A 99 -21.46 23.63 -1.04
C PRO A 99 -22.11 23.60 0.35
N VAL A 100 -23.43 23.71 0.38
CA VAL A 100 -24.19 23.45 1.62
C VAL A 100 -23.92 22.00 2.02
N VAL A 101 -23.40 21.82 3.23
CA VAL A 101 -23.09 20.49 3.77
C VAL A 101 -24.40 19.79 4.06
N ASN A 102 -24.61 18.62 3.48
CA ASN A 102 -25.69 17.74 3.92
C ASN A 102 -25.30 17.18 5.30
N GLU A 103 -26.11 17.45 6.32
CA GLU A 103 -25.87 16.93 7.67
C GLU A 103 -26.22 15.44 7.79
N GLU A 104 -26.99 14.89 6.85
CA GLU A 104 -27.27 13.46 6.82
C GLU A 104 -26.04 12.69 6.30
N LEU A 105 -25.45 11.90 7.21
CA LEU A 105 -24.38 10.98 6.85
C LEU A 105 -24.93 9.89 5.94
N LEU A 106 -24.24 9.64 4.83
CA LEU A 106 -24.52 8.50 3.98
C LEU A 106 -24.20 7.20 4.73
N ARG A 107 -25.16 6.27 4.73
CA ARG A 107 -25.04 4.99 5.44
C ARG A 107 -25.36 3.80 4.55
N ILE A 108 -24.84 2.65 4.94
CA ILE A 108 -25.12 1.34 4.34
C ILE A 108 -25.39 0.31 5.43
N THR A 109 -26.36 -0.57 5.20
CA THR A 109 -26.64 -1.68 6.10
C THR A 109 -25.65 -2.82 5.85
N ILE A 110 -24.89 -3.18 6.88
CA ILE A 110 -24.00 -4.33 6.93
C ILE A 110 -24.73 -5.49 7.60
N GLY A 111 -24.79 -6.64 6.92
CA GLY A 111 -25.44 -7.86 7.41
C GLY A 111 -26.39 -8.47 6.39
N GLY A 112 -26.21 -9.75 6.08
CA GLY A 112 -27.07 -10.51 5.15
C GLY A 112 -28.22 -11.26 5.85
N LYS A 113 -28.86 -12.19 5.14
CA LYS A 113 -30.01 -12.97 5.66
C LYS A 113 -29.73 -13.73 6.96
N ASN A 114 -28.48 -14.12 7.19
CA ASN A 114 -28.06 -14.88 8.38
C ASN A 114 -27.57 -13.96 9.52
N CYS A 115 -27.57 -12.64 9.33
CA CYS A 115 -27.14 -11.68 10.35
C CYS A 115 -28.31 -11.38 11.27
N LEU A 116 -28.21 -11.80 12.53
CA LEU A 116 -29.25 -11.58 13.54
C LEU A 116 -29.34 -10.11 13.98
N GLN A 117 -28.26 -9.35 13.82
CA GLN A 117 -28.18 -7.94 14.17
C GLN A 117 -27.46 -7.15 13.06
N PRO A 118 -28.17 -6.81 11.97
CA PRO A 118 -27.63 -5.95 10.94
C PRO A 118 -27.27 -4.57 11.53
N TYR A 119 -26.20 -3.97 11.03
CA TYR A 119 -25.70 -2.70 11.51
C TYR A 119 -25.78 -1.64 10.41
N SER A 120 -26.34 -0.47 10.70
CA SER A 120 -26.34 0.67 9.78
C SER A 120 -25.04 1.44 9.94
N ALA A 121 -24.07 1.23 9.05
CA ALA A 121 -22.77 1.87 9.10
C ALA A 121 -22.73 3.17 8.31
N SER A 122 -22.04 4.17 8.82
CA SER A 122 -21.58 5.31 8.01
C SER A 122 -20.68 4.80 6.86
N LEU A 123 -20.63 5.51 5.74
CA LEU A 123 -19.63 5.22 4.70
C LEU A 123 -18.20 5.52 5.18
N LEU A 124 -18.05 6.45 6.13
CA LEU A 124 -16.77 6.82 6.73
C LEU A 124 -16.78 6.47 8.22
N ASN A 125 -15.85 5.62 8.64
CA ASN A 125 -15.69 5.16 10.02
C ASN A 125 -14.21 5.28 10.42
N ILE A 126 -13.92 5.16 11.71
CA ILE A 126 -12.52 5.16 12.17
C ILE A 126 -11.90 3.79 11.88
N SER A 127 -10.80 3.81 11.12
CA SER A 127 -10.06 2.62 10.71
C SER A 127 -9.37 1.91 11.87
N ALA A 128 -8.92 0.69 11.60
CA ALA A 128 -8.34 -0.19 12.60
C ALA A 128 -7.00 0.35 13.12
N MET A 129 -6.95 0.68 14.41
CA MET A 129 -5.72 1.15 15.05
C MET A 129 -5.55 0.44 16.40
N SER A 130 -4.59 -0.47 16.46
CA SER A 130 -4.42 -1.37 17.61
C SER A 130 -4.04 -0.62 18.89
N PHE A 131 -4.63 -1.06 20.00
CA PHE A 131 -4.13 -0.80 21.34
C PHE A 131 -2.66 -1.23 21.44
N GLY A 132 -1.77 -0.31 21.84
CA GLY A 132 -0.31 -0.49 21.82
C GLY A 132 0.41 0.35 20.76
N SER A 133 -0.27 0.71 19.67
CA SER A 133 0.26 1.68 18.68
C SER A 133 -0.17 3.12 18.98
N LEU A 134 -1.30 3.28 19.68
CA LEU A 134 -1.85 4.55 20.13
C LEU A 134 -1.93 4.60 21.66
N SER A 135 -1.87 5.81 22.21
CA SER A 135 -2.11 6.03 23.64
C SER A 135 -3.58 5.79 24.02
N GLU A 136 -3.81 5.49 25.29
CA GLU A 136 -5.14 5.31 25.87
C GLU A 136 -6.04 6.52 25.61
N ASN A 137 -5.50 7.73 25.78
CA ASN A 137 -6.20 8.98 25.52
C ASN A 137 -6.62 9.14 24.06
N ALA A 138 -5.78 8.71 23.11
CA ALA A 138 -6.13 8.76 21.69
C ALA A 138 -7.30 7.82 21.38
N ILE A 139 -7.29 6.61 21.93
CA ILE A 139 -8.37 5.62 21.72
C ILE A 139 -9.68 6.11 22.31
N MET A 140 -9.64 6.67 23.53
CA MET A 140 -10.83 7.26 24.15
C MET A 140 -11.39 8.43 23.35
N ALA A 141 -10.52 9.31 22.84
CA ALA A 141 -10.93 10.45 22.02
C ALA A 141 -11.58 9.98 20.71
N LEU A 142 -11.03 8.96 20.07
CA LEU A 142 -11.58 8.34 18.86
C LEU A 142 -12.97 7.74 19.10
N ASN A 143 -13.16 6.96 20.18
CA ASN A 143 -14.49 6.41 20.45
C ASN A 143 -15.52 7.48 20.82
N LYS A 144 -15.13 8.52 21.58
CA LYS A 144 -16.00 9.69 21.83
C LYS A 144 -16.35 10.43 20.54
N GLY A 145 -15.41 10.49 19.58
CA GLY A 145 -15.65 11.01 18.23
C GLY A 145 -16.66 10.17 17.46
N ALA A 146 -16.52 8.84 17.50
CA ALA A 146 -17.47 7.88 16.95
C ALA A 146 -18.89 8.07 17.49
N LEU A 147 -19.04 8.24 18.80
CA LEU A 147 -20.33 8.55 19.42
C LEU A 147 -20.93 9.84 18.85
N LYS A 148 -20.16 10.93 18.83
CA LYS A 148 -20.64 12.24 18.34
C LYS A 148 -21.00 12.23 16.87
N GLY A 149 -20.25 11.46 16.07
CA GLY A 149 -20.43 11.38 14.63
C GLY A 149 -21.33 10.23 14.17
N ASN A 150 -21.91 9.46 15.10
CA ASN A 150 -22.77 8.31 14.78
C ASN A 150 -22.12 7.32 13.80
N PHE A 151 -20.83 7.01 13.97
CA PHE A 151 -20.10 6.02 13.18
C PHE A 151 -19.30 5.11 14.09
N TYR A 152 -18.85 3.94 13.62
CA TYR A 152 -18.11 3.02 14.48
C TYR A 152 -16.62 3.37 14.59
N HIS A 153 -16.00 2.88 15.67
CA HIS A 153 -14.56 2.83 15.86
C HIS A 153 -14.05 1.39 15.75
N ASN A 154 -13.10 1.12 14.85
CA ASN A 154 -12.46 -0.19 14.76
C ASN A 154 -11.27 -0.30 15.74
N THR A 155 -11.26 -1.36 16.56
CA THR A 155 -10.25 -1.59 17.62
C THR A 155 -8.83 -1.86 17.12
N GLY A 156 -8.65 -2.21 15.84
CA GLY A 156 -7.43 -2.89 15.42
C GLY A 156 -7.32 -4.31 15.97
N GLU A 157 -6.19 -4.93 15.70
CA GLU A 157 -5.93 -6.34 16.03
C GLU A 157 -5.47 -6.54 17.48
N GLY A 158 -5.27 -5.47 18.25
CA GLY A 158 -4.80 -5.51 19.64
C GLY A 158 -5.85 -5.97 20.66
N GLY A 159 -7.10 -6.13 20.25
CA GLY A 159 -8.22 -6.52 21.10
C GLY A 159 -9.05 -5.33 21.62
N LEU A 160 -10.20 -5.66 22.22
CA LEU A 160 -11.11 -4.69 22.83
C LEU A 160 -10.71 -4.36 24.26
N THR A 161 -10.66 -3.07 24.61
CA THR A 161 -10.30 -2.55 25.93
C THR A 161 -11.34 -1.55 26.44
N GLU A 162 -11.31 -1.19 27.73
CA GLU A 162 -12.20 -0.18 28.33
C GLU A 162 -12.08 1.20 27.66
N PHE A 163 -10.92 1.52 27.10
CA PHE A 163 -10.69 2.77 26.38
C PHE A 163 -11.50 2.87 25.08
N HIS A 164 -11.88 1.74 24.48
CA HIS A 164 -12.79 1.72 23.34
C HIS A 164 -14.26 1.85 23.77
N GLN A 165 -14.57 1.72 25.05
CA GLN A 165 -15.94 1.65 25.57
C GLN A 165 -16.40 3.01 26.13
N GLN A 166 -16.30 4.06 25.32
CA GLN A 166 -16.68 5.43 25.71
C GLN A 166 -18.09 5.81 25.21
N GLY A 167 -18.89 4.81 24.85
CA GLY A 167 -20.29 4.93 24.41
C GLY A 167 -20.50 4.94 22.90
N GLY A 168 -19.46 5.17 22.09
CA GLY A 168 -19.56 5.06 20.63
C GLY A 168 -19.56 3.62 20.17
N ASP A 169 -20.18 3.34 19.01
CA ASP A 169 -20.18 2.01 18.41
C ASP A 169 -18.75 1.52 18.14
N VAL A 170 -18.53 0.23 18.34
CA VAL A 170 -17.21 -0.40 18.15
C VAL A 170 -17.32 -1.58 17.21
N THR A 171 -16.42 -1.65 16.24
CA THR A 171 -16.18 -2.85 15.44
C THR A 171 -14.92 -3.52 15.94
N TRP A 172 -15.03 -4.75 16.45
CA TRP A 172 -13.86 -5.50 16.91
C TRP A 172 -13.22 -6.23 15.72
N GLN A 173 -11.94 -5.94 15.47
CA GLN A 173 -11.14 -6.65 14.46
C GLN A 173 -10.38 -7.82 15.09
N ILE A 174 -10.54 -8.99 14.48
CA ILE A 174 -9.83 -10.22 14.85
C ILE A 174 -8.66 -10.40 13.89
N GLY A 175 -7.44 -10.21 14.40
CA GLY A 175 -6.20 -10.48 13.69
C GLY A 175 -5.76 -11.94 13.77
N THR A 176 -4.69 -12.28 13.04
CA THR A 176 -4.14 -13.65 12.99
C THR A 176 -3.61 -14.15 14.33
N GLY A 177 -3.20 -13.25 15.23
CA GLY A 177 -2.74 -13.59 16.58
C GLY A 177 -3.85 -13.88 17.60
N TYR A 178 -5.13 -13.72 17.22
CA TYR A 178 -6.29 -13.86 18.10
C TYR A 178 -6.21 -13.05 19.41
N PHE A 179 -5.52 -11.90 19.39
CA PHE A 179 -5.42 -11.07 20.59
C PHE A 179 -6.82 -10.69 21.12
N GLY A 180 -7.02 -10.87 22.42
CA GLY A 180 -8.30 -10.65 23.10
C GLY A 180 -9.35 -11.75 22.93
N CYS A 181 -9.12 -12.75 22.05
CA CYS A 181 -10.03 -13.87 21.76
C CYS A 181 -9.31 -15.23 21.58
N ARG A 182 -8.13 -15.41 22.19
CA ARG A 182 -7.33 -16.64 22.12
C ARG A 182 -7.58 -17.53 23.34
N ASP A 183 -7.64 -18.84 23.15
CA ASP A 183 -7.62 -19.82 24.24
C ASP A 183 -6.20 -20.04 24.79
N ASP A 184 -6.09 -20.78 25.89
CA ASP A 184 -4.80 -21.09 26.54
C ASP A 184 -3.85 -21.91 25.65
N ARG A 185 -4.37 -22.53 24.59
CA ARG A 185 -3.61 -23.35 23.63
C ARG A 185 -3.25 -22.58 22.36
N GLY A 186 -3.64 -21.31 22.26
CA GLY A 186 -3.33 -20.47 21.10
C GLY A 186 -4.41 -20.43 20.00
N GLY A 187 -5.52 -21.17 20.15
CA GLY A 187 -6.63 -21.22 19.20
C GLY A 187 -7.64 -20.10 19.42
N PHE A 188 -8.62 -19.98 18.51
CA PHE A 188 -9.73 -19.02 18.65
C PHE A 188 -10.75 -19.49 19.71
N ASP A 189 -11.10 -18.58 20.62
CA ASP A 189 -12.10 -18.79 21.67
C ASP A 189 -13.32 -17.88 21.44
N GLY A 190 -14.32 -18.41 20.74
CA GLY A 190 -15.59 -17.73 20.51
C GLY A 190 -16.48 -17.59 21.76
N VAL A 191 -16.22 -18.34 22.83
CA VAL A 191 -17.01 -18.29 24.07
C VAL A 191 -16.57 -17.10 24.92
N ASN A 192 -15.27 -16.85 25.01
CA ASN A 192 -14.75 -15.63 25.65
C ASN A 192 -15.12 -14.35 24.86
N LEU A 193 -15.23 -14.45 23.53
CA LEU A 193 -15.72 -13.37 22.67
C LEU A 193 -17.12 -12.87 23.11
N LEU A 194 -18.05 -13.80 23.35
CA LEU A 194 -19.43 -13.50 23.76
C LEU A 194 -19.52 -13.08 25.24
N LYS A 195 -18.73 -13.67 26.14
CA LYS A 195 -18.76 -13.29 27.57
C LYS A 195 -18.33 -11.84 27.80
N LYS A 196 -17.31 -11.35 27.09
CA LYS A 196 -16.92 -9.92 27.17
C LYS A 196 -18.01 -8.98 26.65
N GLN A 197 -18.86 -9.42 25.71
CA GLN A 197 -20.02 -8.67 25.23
C GLN A 197 -21.22 -8.73 26.18
N ILE A 198 -21.46 -9.87 26.86
CA ILE A 198 -22.69 -10.11 27.66
C ILE A 198 -22.61 -9.52 29.07
N TYR A 199 -21.43 -9.40 29.68
CA TYR A 199 -21.28 -8.79 31.01
C TYR A 199 -21.42 -7.25 31.03
N GLN A 200 -21.80 -6.63 29.91
CA GLN A 200 -21.87 -5.17 29.76
C GLN A 200 -23.19 -4.67 29.16
N LYS A 201 -24.26 -5.48 29.20
CA LYS A 201 -25.63 -4.98 29.10
C LYS A 201 -26.25 -4.82 30.47
#